data_AF-A0A2V2SGS5-F1
#
_entry.id   AF-A0A2V2SGS5-F1
#
_cell.length_a   1.000
_cell.length_b   1.000
_cell.length_c   1.000
_cell.angle_alpha   90.00
_cell.angle_beta   90.00
_cell.angle_gamma   90.00
#
_symmetry.space_group_name_H-M   'P 1'
#
loop_
_entity.id
_entity.type
_entity.pdbx_description
1 polymer ?
#
loop_
_entity_poly.entity_id
_entity_poly.type
_entity_poly.pdbx_seq_one_letter_code
_entity_poly.pdbx_strand_id
1 'polypeptide(L)'
;MKTASREPRRRPSGTERLEARVPSHLKRLFQRAANLQGVTLSDFLINNLRRVALETVHEHERLRLSQRDSIAFASVLLNPPAPNRRLKEAARRYVRLAAPR
;
A
#
# COMPACT_ATOMS: atom_id res chain seq x y z
N MET A 1 -17.91 4.31 34.90
CA MET A 1 -17.34 3.31 33.96
C MET A 1 -18.29 3.16 32.79
N LYS A 2 -18.00 3.76 31.62
CA LYS A 2 -18.76 3.54 30.37
C LYS A 2 -17.75 3.09 29.31
N THR A 3 -17.77 1.82 28.98
CA THR A 3 -16.96 1.22 27.92
C THR A 3 -17.48 1.71 26.58
N ALA A 4 -16.64 2.40 25.81
CA ALA A 4 -16.93 2.77 24.43
C ALA A 4 -17.16 1.50 23.60
N SER A 5 -18.39 1.34 23.10
CA SER A 5 -18.72 0.36 22.07
C SER A 5 -17.86 0.64 20.84
N ARG A 6 -16.88 -0.23 20.60
CA ARG A 6 -16.11 -0.23 19.37
C ARG A 6 -16.99 -0.83 18.28
N GLU A 7 -17.67 0.01 17.51
CA GLU A 7 -18.42 -0.43 16.35
C GLU A 7 -17.53 -1.30 15.42
N PRO A 8 -18.05 -2.43 14.91
CA PRO A 8 -17.32 -3.22 13.95
C PRO A 8 -17.13 -2.37 12.69
N ARG A 9 -15.88 -2.12 12.30
CA ARG A 9 -15.54 -1.50 11.00
C ARG A 9 -16.19 -2.36 9.90
N ARG A 10 -17.33 -1.91 9.35
CA ARG A 10 -17.93 -2.50 8.16
C ARG A 10 -16.87 -2.51 7.06
N ARG A 11 -16.39 -3.69 6.70
CA ARG A 11 -15.66 -3.87 5.45
C ARG A 11 -16.69 -3.64 4.33
N PRO A 12 -16.51 -2.70 3.40
CA PRO A 12 -17.39 -2.64 2.24
C PRO A 12 -17.21 -3.94 1.48
N SER A 13 -18.21 -4.83 1.56
CA SER A 13 -18.26 -6.11 0.87
C SER A 13 -19.04 -5.99 -0.45
N GLY A 14 -18.88 -4.85 -1.14
CA GLY A 14 -19.65 -4.50 -2.32
C GLY A 14 -18.78 -4.25 -3.55
N THR A 15 -19.33 -4.54 -4.72
CA THR A 15 -18.76 -4.13 -6.01
C THR A 15 -18.87 -2.61 -6.12
N GLU A 16 -17.75 -1.93 -6.40
CA GLU A 16 -17.73 -0.51 -6.70
C GLU A 16 -17.55 -0.28 -8.21
N ARG A 17 -18.16 0.79 -8.73
CA ARG A 17 -18.09 1.11 -10.16
C ARG A 17 -16.91 2.03 -10.42
N LEU A 18 -15.99 1.57 -11.26
CA LEU A 18 -14.90 2.39 -11.78
C LEU A 18 -15.34 3.10 -13.06
N GLU A 19 -15.40 4.43 -13.03
CA GLU A 19 -15.79 5.25 -14.18
C GLU A 19 -14.58 5.94 -14.80
N ALA A 20 -14.39 5.75 -16.12
CA ALA A 20 -13.37 6.44 -16.89
C ALA A 20 -13.89 6.76 -18.28
N ARG A 21 -13.61 7.97 -18.76
CA ARG A 21 -13.84 8.35 -20.16
C ARG A 21 -12.58 8.07 -20.96
N VAL A 22 -12.73 7.29 -22.04
CA VAL A 22 -11.62 6.94 -22.92
C VAL A 22 -11.93 7.38 -24.35
N PRO A 23 -10.93 7.86 -25.12
CA PRO A 23 -11.08 8.08 -26.55
C PRO A 23 -11.56 6.83 -27.28
N SER A 24 -12.36 7.02 -28.32
CA SER A 24 -12.97 5.90 -29.06
C SER A 24 -11.95 4.94 -29.66
N HIS A 25 -10.78 5.44 -30.09
CA HIS A 25 -9.71 4.62 -30.63
C HIS A 25 -9.08 3.69 -29.58
N LEU A 26 -8.93 4.15 -28.34
CA LEU A 26 -8.43 3.30 -27.24
C LEU A 26 -9.44 2.23 -26.88
N LYS A 27 -10.75 2.56 -26.81
CA LYS A 27 -11.78 1.55 -26.57
C LYS A 27 -11.74 0.44 -27.62
N ARG A 28 -11.57 0.78 -28.91
CA ARG A 28 -11.43 -0.21 -29.99
C ARG A 28 -10.20 -1.09 -29.81
N LEU A 29 -9.07 -0.51 -29.44
CA LEU A 29 -7.84 -1.25 -29.16
C LEU A 29 -8.03 -2.24 -28.00
N PHE A 30 -8.57 -1.78 -26.87
CA PHE A 30 -8.81 -2.63 -25.70
C PHE A 30 -9.81 -3.75 -26.02
N GLN A 31 -10.86 -3.46 -26.77
CA GLN A 31 -11.82 -4.48 -27.20
C GLN A 31 -11.16 -5.54 -28.08
N ARG A 32 -10.31 -5.14 -29.04
CA ARG A 32 -9.56 -6.10 -29.86
C ARG A 32 -8.66 -6.98 -29.02
N ALA A 33 -7.95 -6.40 -28.05
CA ALA A 33 -7.08 -7.16 -27.15
C ALA A 33 -7.88 -8.16 -26.28
N ALA A 34 -9.02 -7.74 -25.74
CA ALA A 34 -9.92 -8.61 -24.98
C ALA A 34 -10.43 -9.78 -25.84
N ASN A 35 -10.86 -9.51 -27.08
CA ASN A 35 -11.31 -10.53 -28.01
C ASN A 35 -10.21 -11.56 -28.32
N LEU A 36 -8.96 -11.12 -28.50
CA LEU A 36 -7.82 -12.01 -28.75
C LEU A 36 -7.52 -12.92 -27.55
N GLN A 37 -7.81 -12.47 -26.33
CA GLN A 37 -7.66 -13.25 -25.11
C GLN A 37 -8.90 -14.09 -24.77
N GLY A 38 -10.00 -13.96 -25.53
CA GLY A 38 -11.25 -14.68 -25.26
C GLY A 38 -11.96 -14.22 -23.97
N VAL A 39 -11.74 -12.98 -23.54
CA VAL A 39 -12.34 -12.41 -22.32
C VAL A 39 -13.19 -11.18 -22.62
N THR A 40 -14.04 -10.78 -21.67
CA THR A 40 -14.80 -9.54 -21.81
C THR A 40 -13.87 -8.31 -21.70
N LEU A 41 -14.30 -7.17 -22.26
CA LEU A 41 -13.55 -5.91 -22.12
C LEU A 41 -13.36 -5.52 -20.64
N SER A 42 -14.38 -5.72 -19.82
CA SER A 42 -14.32 -5.43 -18.38
C SER A 42 -13.26 -6.29 -17.69
N ASP A 43 -13.27 -7.61 -17.93
CA ASP A 43 -12.30 -8.52 -17.32
C ASP A 43 -10.87 -8.21 -17.79
N PHE A 44 -10.71 -7.93 -19.09
CA PHE A 44 -9.43 -7.49 -19.63
C PHE A 44 -8.90 -6.26 -18.89
N LEU A 45 -9.74 -5.22 -18.73
CA LEU A 45 -9.33 -3.98 -18.07
C LEU A 45 -9.04 -4.19 -16.58
N ILE A 46 -9.91 -4.89 -15.85
CA ILE A 46 -9.73 -5.12 -14.40
C ILE A 46 -8.45 -5.91 -14.12
N ASN A 47 -8.17 -6.96 -14.90
CA ASN A 47 -6.97 -7.77 -14.71
C ASN A 47 -5.69 -6.97 -14.98
N ASN A 48 -5.66 -6.18 -16.06
CA ASN A 48 -4.51 -5.34 -16.38
C ASN A 48 -4.32 -4.20 -15.37
N LEU A 49 -5.39 -3.50 -15.00
CA LEU A 49 -5.34 -2.41 -14.01
C LEU A 49 -4.89 -2.92 -12.64
N ARG A 50 -5.37 -4.10 -12.20
CA ARG A 50 -4.92 -4.72 -10.95
C ARG A 50 -3.42 -4.95 -10.95
N ARG A 51 -2.85 -5.49 -12.04
CA ARG A 51 -1.41 -5.75 -12.15
C ARG A 51 -0.61 -4.46 -12.03
N VAL A 52 -0.98 -3.44 -12.82
CA VAL A 52 -0.29 -2.14 -12.83
C VAL A 52 -0.41 -1.45 -11.47
N ALA A 53 -1.58 -1.49 -10.84
CA ALA A 53 -1.79 -0.90 -9.52
C ALA A 53 -0.90 -1.57 -8.46
N LEU A 54 -0.85 -2.91 -8.44
CA LEU A 54 0.00 -3.64 -7.50
C LEU A 54 1.48 -3.31 -7.69
N GLU A 55 1.96 -3.28 -8.93
CA GLU A 55 3.34 -2.89 -9.25
C GLU A 55 3.63 -1.45 -8.81
N THR A 56 2.71 -0.52 -9.09
CA THR A 56 2.86 0.89 -8.73
C THR A 56 2.96 1.07 -7.21
N VAL A 57 2.05 0.44 -6.46
CA VAL A 57 2.07 0.48 -4.98
C VAL A 57 3.37 -0.14 -4.46
N HIS A 58 3.75 -1.31 -4.98
CA HIS A 58 4.98 -1.97 -4.56
C HIS A 58 6.24 -1.12 -4.79
N GLU A 59 6.34 -0.41 -5.92
CA GLU A 59 7.51 0.43 -6.20
C GLU A 59 7.59 1.66 -5.28
N HIS A 60 6.46 2.15 -4.74
CA HIS A 60 6.44 3.30 -3.82
C HIS A 60 6.54 2.91 -2.35
N GLU A 61 6.08 1.71 -1.98
CA GLU A 61 6.04 1.27 -0.58
C GLU A 61 7.23 0.38 -0.18
N ARG A 62 7.99 -0.15 -1.15
CA ARG A 62 9.14 -1.01 -0.85
C ARG A 62 10.43 -0.23 -0.74
N LEU A 63 11.10 -0.40 0.40
CA LEU A 63 12.50 -0.04 0.56
C LEU A 63 13.37 -1.11 -0.12
N ARG A 64 13.93 -0.79 -1.30
CA ARG A 64 14.99 -1.60 -1.90
C ARG A 64 16.31 -1.28 -1.22
N LEU A 65 16.80 -2.22 -0.43
CA LEU A 65 18.10 -2.12 0.22
C LEU A 65 19.18 -2.73 -0.68
N SER A 66 20.37 -2.11 -0.71
CA SER A 66 21.55 -2.77 -1.29
C SER A 66 21.89 -4.03 -0.48
N GLN A 67 22.75 -4.90 -1.01
CA GLN A 67 23.17 -6.08 -0.25
C GLN A 67 23.82 -5.69 1.09
N ARG A 68 24.66 -4.64 1.07
CA ARG A 68 25.29 -4.09 2.27
C ARG A 68 24.25 -3.58 3.27
N ASP A 69 23.27 -2.82 2.80
CA ASP A 69 22.22 -2.25 3.67
C ASP A 69 21.30 -3.35 4.21
N SER A 70 21.04 -4.40 3.43
CA SER A 70 20.27 -5.56 3.86
C SER A 70 20.95 -6.31 4.99
N ILE A 71 22.27 -6.54 4.89
CA ILE A 71 23.07 -7.16 5.96
C ILE A 71 23.07 -6.26 7.20
N ALA A 72 23.31 -4.96 7.03
CA ALA A 72 23.28 -4.02 8.14
C ALA A 72 21.92 -4.00 8.83
N PHE A 73 20.83 -3.90 8.07
CA PHE A 73 19.46 -3.93 8.58
C PHE A 73 19.13 -5.23 9.33
N ALA A 74 19.42 -6.39 8.72
CA ALA A 74 19.21 -7.69 9.35
C ALA A 74 20.04 -7.84 10.63
N SER A 75 21.29 -7.38 10.64
CA SER A 75 22.15 -7.43 11.82
C SER A 75 21.59 -6.64 13.00
N VAL A 76 20.98 -5.48 12.73
CA VAL A 76 20.33 -4.63 13.74
C VAL A 76 19.04 -5.26 14.25
N LEU A 77 18.27 -5.96 13.41
CA LEU A 77 17.08 -6.69 13.87
C LEU A 77 17.42 -7.89 14.77
N LEU A 78 18.48 -8.63 14.42
CA LEU A 78 18.92 -9.80 15.17
C LEU A 78 19.67 -9.43 16.45
N ASN A 79 20.43 -8.34 16.42
CA ASN A 79 21.23 -7.85 17.54
C ASN A 79 20.90 -6.37 17.79
N PRO A 80 19.73 -6.06 18.36
CA PRO A 80 19.28 -4.69 18.54
C PRO A 80 20.23 -3.92 19.46
N PRO A 81 20.90 -2.85 18.97
CA PRO A 81 21.78 -2.06 19.81
C PRO A 81 20.98 -1.21 20.80
N ALA A 82 21.59 -0.90 21.95
CA ALA A 82 20.97 -0.01 22.91
C ALA A 82 20.76 1.40 22.29
N PRO A 83 19.63 2.07 22.55
CA PRO A 83 19.36 3.40 22.01
C PRO A 83 20.39 4.41 22.53
N ASN A 84 20.94 5.22 21.63
CA ASN A 84 21.92 6.24 21.97
C ASN A 84 21.30 7.39 22.78
N ARG A 85 22.13 8.26 23.36
CA ARG A 85 21.68 9.38 24.20
C ARG A 85 20.69 10.29 23.48
N ARG A 86 20.96 10.63 22.22
CA ARG A 86 20.10 11.51 21.40
C ARG A 86 18.73 10.90 21.14
N LEU A 87 18.65 9.59 20.86
CA LEU A 87 17.40 8.89 20.64
C LEU A 87 16.57 8.81 21.93
N LYS A 88 17.21 8.56 23.07
CA LYS A 88 16.55 8.61 24.39
C LYS A 88 15.98 10.00 24.70
N GLU A 89 16.73 11.06 24.41
CA GLU A 89 16.27 12.45 24.59
C GLU A 89 15.09 12.80 23.65
N ALA A 90 15.15 12.37 22.39
CA ALA A 90 14.07 12.57 21.42
C ALA A 90 12.78 11.85 21.84
N ALA A 91 12.88 10.60 22.31
CA ALA A 91 11.74 9.86 22.84
C ALA A 91 11.12 10.56 24.06
N ARG A 92 11.94 11.03 25.01
CA ARG A 92 11.46 11.82 26.17
C ARG A 92 10.74 13.10 25.74
N ARG A 93 11.26 13.79 24.70
CA ARG A 93 10.62 14.98 24.13
C ARG A 93 9.27 14.65 23.50
N TYR A 94 9.18 13.58 22.72
CA TYR A 94 7.94 13.13 22.11
C TYR A 94 6.87 12.82 23.18
N VAL A 95 7.20 12.07 24.23
CA VAL A 95 6.26 11.74 25.32
C VAL A 95 5.71 13.00 26.00
N ARG A 96 6.55 14.03 26.23
CA ARG A 96 6.09 15.31 26.80
C ARG A 96 5.13 16.07 25.88
N LEU A 97 5.29 15.95 24.56
CA LEU A 97 4.44 16.64 23.56
C LEU A 97 3.17 15.86 23.22
N ALA A 98 3.21 14.53 23.31
CA ALA A 98 2.10 13.62 22.98
C ALA A 98 1.20 13.29 24.20
N ALA A 99 1.55 13.77 25.40
CA ALA A 99 0.66 13.68 26.55
C ALA A 99 -0.63 14.47 26.26
N PRO A 100 -1.83 13.89 26.50
CA PRO A 100 -3.09 14.59 26.24
C PRO A 100 -3.18 15.83 27.13
N ARG A 101 -3.70 16.92 26.56
CA ARG A 101 -4.22 18.04 27.36
C ARG A 101 -5.44 17.59 28.15
#